data_AF-A0A4Q0MI45-F1
#
_entry.id   AF-A0A4Q0MI45-F1
#
_cell.length_a   1.000
_cell.length_b   1.000
_cell.length_c   1.000
_cell.angle_alpha   90.00
_cell.angle_beta   90.00
_cell.angle_gamma   90.00
#
_symmetry.space_group_name_H-M   'P 1'
#
loop_
_entity.id
_entity.type
_entity.pdbx_description
1 polymer ?
#
loop_
_entity_poly.entity_id
_entity_poly.type
_entity_poly.pdbx_seq_one_letter_code
_entity_poly.pdbx_strand_id
1 'polypeptide(L)'
;MVCDVLPGGCARCIGRASRNPEEGRRACISPIASPWSSATREGRRSRAPSSQSQIKQPRRRRHARRRLGIPTMSFAILSAVLTDRLRRDCAPSHPAIARFAPECRAAVARTCARHSRLGDLAASFPALLHRIAVRAEPCAEAAIVAGEPLKRAAEAAALPMWTRRLPPEAFGGRSPDLPGCVSFDRRIVNVLPANRSAARGWLERVVEAARWGEEDFVIWVAREARLHPHRLPIENLKLAALHAFFSRRPKVLGGELSRESWSPALKPRAALARARDWLKAIEVAVTLGDREFDGWLAPGEVDGFEFVAVATREALVEEAVAMEHCVASYACDIACDAGRIWSVRRGGVRVATLSIEFGEAPYLVISQIKGRRNAPAPDAVWYAARTWLNGQAPARKREVDWDRPLDRKAWIELWKPYWIASGRLPIELPLAPSQQALYALRAPRRRRAPRRRA
;
A
#
# COMPACT_ATOMS: atom_id res chain seq x y z
N MET A 1 31.29 -39.18 18.51
CA MET A 1 29.88 -38.80 18.79
C MET A 1 29.51 -37.72 17.79
N VAL A 2 29.10 -38.10 16.56
CA VAL A 2 27.69 -38.29 16.11
C VAL A 2 26.92 -36.96 16.27
N CYS A 3 26.94 -36.09 15.25
CA CYS A 3 26.02 -35.99 14.10
C CYS A 3 24.61 -35.50 14.46
N ASP A 4 24.24 -34.34 13.89
CA ASP A 4 22.92 -33.97 13.34
C ASP A 4 23.07 -32.55 12.74
N VAL A 5 23.40 -32.35 11.45
CA VAL A 5 22.60 -32.51 10.22
C VAL A 5 21.26 -31.76 10.26
N LEU A 6 21.29 -30.48 9.88
CA LEU A 6 20.11 -29.71 9.48
C LEU A 6 19.92 -29.82 7.95
N PRO A 7 18.72 -30.17 7.44
CA PRO A 7 18.49 -30.21 6.00
C PRO A 7 17.88 -28.90 5.46
N GLY A 8 18.46 -28.41 4.36
CA GLY A 8 17.67 -28.06 3.17
C GLY A 8 16.93 -26.72 3.13
N GLY A 9 17.63 -25.59 3.22
CA GLY A 9 17.11 -24.29 2.80
C GLY A 9 17.22 -24.12 1.28
N CYS A 10 16.08 -24.16 0.58
CA CYS A 10 15.98 -23.96 -0.87
C CYS A 10 16.28 -22.49 -1.23
N ALA A 11 17.54 -22.18 -1.49
CA ALA A 11 17.99 -20.91 -2.06
C ALA A 11 18.40 -21.13 -3.51
N ARG A 12 17.54 -20.72 -4.47
CA ARG A 12 17.88 -20.28 -5.84
C ARG A 12 16.61 -20.13 -6.68
N CYS A 13 16.35 -18.92 -7.17
CA CYS A 13 15.88 -18.62 -8.53
C CYS A 13 15.69 -17.10 -8.70
N ILE A 14 16.78 -16.32 -8.73
CA ILE A 14 16.88 -15.10 -9.55
C ILE A 14 18.32 -15.06 -10.09
N GLY A 15 18.47 -15.26 -11.40
CA GLY A 15 19.73 -15.24 -12.13
C GLY A 15 20.21 -13.81 -12.40
N ARG A 16 21.54 -13.66 -12.36
CA ARG A 16 22.34 -12.46 -12.63
C ARG A 16 22.26 -11.98 -14.09
N ALA A 17 22.49 -10.68 -14.27
CA ALA A 17 23.43 -10.20 -15.28
C ALA A 17 24.30 -9.09 -14.64
N SER A 18 25.59 -9.38 -14.47
CA SER A 18 26.63 -8.45 -14.02
C SER A 18 27.57 -8.15 -15.17
N ARG A 19 27.81 -6.86 -15.45
CA ARG A 19 29.05 -6.36 -16.03
C ARG A 19 29.43 -5.07 -15.31
N ASN A 20 30.68 -5.01 -14.89
CA ASN A 20 31.47 -3.88 -14.37
C ASN A 20 32.90 -4.13 -14.92
N PRO A 21 33.88 -3.20 -14.90
CA PRO A 21 34.01 -2.07 -13.96
C PRO A 21 34.70 -0.79 -14.53
N GLU A 22 35.01 0.14 -13.59
CA GLU A 22 35.98 1.26 -13.65
C GLU A 22 35.53 2.53 -14.41
N GLU A 23 35.74 3.78 -13.98
CA GLU A 23 36.63 4.40 -12.99
C GLU A 23 36.16 5.88 -12.78
N GLY A 24 36.59 6.57 -11.69
CA GLY A 24 36.77 8.04 -11.74
C GLY A 24 36.02 8.97 -10.75
N ARG A 25 36.55 9.07 -9.53
CA ARG A 25 36.94 10.30 -8.77
C ARG A 25 36.12 11.63 -8.81
N ARG A 26 36.02 12.18 -7.58
CA ARG A 26 36.08 13.60 -7.11
C ARG A 26 34.79 14.40 -6.85
N ALA A 27 34.60 14.68 -5.54
CA ALA A 27 34.25 15.92 -4.84
C ALA A 27 33.50 17.05 -5.56
N CYS A 28 32.47 17.60 -4.89
CA CYS A 28 32.44 19.00 -4.44
C CYS A 28 31.28 19.28 -3.47
N ILE A 29 31.63 19.95 -2.39
CA ILE A 29 30.76 20.61 -1.40
C ILE A 29 30.43 21.99 -1.96
N SER A 30 29.16 22.43 -1.90
CA SER A 30 28.73 23.78 -1.45
C SER A 30 27.27 24.11 -1.80
N PRO A 31 26.65 25.08 -1.11
CA PRO A 31 25.21 25.13 -0.84
C PRO A 31 24.50 26.33 -1.50
N ILE A 32 23.22 26.50 -1.16
CA ILE A 32 22.47 27.77 -0.92
C ILE A 32 21.17 27.96 -1.73
N ALA A 33 20.16 28.40 -0.95
CA ALA A 33 18.99 29.23 -1.25
C ALA A 33 17.72 28.59 -1.87
N SER A 34 16.72 28.45 -1.00
CA SER A 34 15.30 28.65 -1.33
C SER A 34 14.86 30.01 -0.78
N PRO A 35 14.13 30.84 -1.55
CA PRO A 35 13.45 32.00 -0.99
C PRO A 35 11.96 31.97 -1.34
N TRP A 36 11.07 31.63 -0.40
CA TRP A 36 9.66 32.01 -0.52
C TRP A 36 9.13 32.49 0.83
N SER A 37 9.15 33.82 0.97
CA SER A 37 8.38 34.58 1.95
C SER A 37 6.93 34.73 1.46
N SER A 38 6.03 34.43 2.39
CA SER A 38 4.69 34.97 2.58
C SER A 38 4.39 36.33 1.95
N ALA A 39 3.20 36.44 1.33
CA ALA A 39 2.45 37.69 1.19
C ALA A 39 0.93 37.42 1.19
N THR A 40 0.35 37.75 2.35
CA THR A 40 -0.94 38.44 2.60
C THR A 40 -2.02 38.48 1.53
N ARG A 41 -3.23 38.13 1.98
CA ARG A 41 -4.51 38.18 1.27
C ARG A 41 -5.28 39.39 1.79
N GLU A 42 -5.42 40.43 0.96
CA GLU A 42 -6.35 41.53 1.20
C GLU A 42 -7.02 41.91 -0.12
N GLY A 43 -8.35 41.94 -0.10
CA GLY A 43 -9.16 42.10 -1.31
C GLY A 43 -9.40 43.55 -1.70
N ARG A 44 -9.69 43.78 -2.99
CA ARG A 44 -10.81 44.63 -3.43
C ARG A 44 -11.03 44.52 -4.94
N ARG A 45 -12.30 44.69 -5.28
CA ARG A 45 -12.96 44.70 -6.59
C ARG A 45 -12.27 45.64 -7.58
N SER A 46 -12.30 45.31 -8.88
CA SER A 46 -12.89 46.13 -9.96
C SER A 46 -12.62 45.58 -11.37
N ARG A 47 -13.70 45.56 -12.17
CA ARG A 47 -13.81 45.83 -13.63
C ARG A 47 -13.05 44.96 -14.64
N ALA A 48 -13.84 44.27 -15.47
CA ALA A 48 -13.57 43.88 -16.87
C ALA A 48 -13.32 45.15 -17.74
N PRO A 49 -12.73 45.11 -18.98
CA PRO A 49 -13.04 44.12 -20.02
C PRO A 49 -11.90 43.70 -20.99
N SER A 50 -12.25 42.69 -21.80
CA SER A 50 -11.88 42.46 -23.21
C SER A 50 -10.41 42.50 -23.67
N SER A 51 -9.93 41.39 -24.22
CA SER A 51 -9.37 41.39 -25.58
C SER A 51 -9.31 39.98 -26.17
N GLN A 52 -10.00 39.82 -27.29
CA GLN A 52 -9.87 38.70 -28.22
C GLN A 52 -8.56 38.85 -28.98
N SER A 53 -7.75 37.81 -29.06
CA SER A 53 -6.66 37.70 -30.03
C SER A 53 -6.96 36.57 -31.02
N GLN A 54 -7.42 36.99 -32.21
CA GLN A 54 -7.47 36.18 -33.42
C GLN A 54 -6.05 35.97 -33.94
N ILE A 55 -5.60 34.71 -34.04
CA ILE A 55 -4.38 34.35 -34.78
C ILE A 55 -4.80 33.85 -36.18
N LYS A 56 -4.34 34.60 -37.18
CA LYS A 56 -4.48 34.36 -38.62
C LYS A 56 -3.74 33.09 -39.05
N GLN A 57 -4.39 32.24 -39.85
CA GLN A 57 -3.72 31.18 -40.62
C GLN A 57 -3.38 31.65 -42.05
N PRO A 58 -2.19 31.36 -42.58
CA PRO A 58 -1.86 31.66 -43.98
C PRO A 58 -2.25 30.52 -44.93
N ARG A 59 -2.91 30.93 -46.03
CA ARG A 59 -3.20 30.14 -47.23
C ARG A 59 -1.92 29.58 -47.85
N ARG A 60 -1.90 28.27 -48.17
CA ARG A 60 -0.90 27.68 -49.07
C ARG A 60 -1.51 27.25 -50.40
N ARG A 61 -0.75 27.60 -51.44
CA ARG A 61 -1.07 27.59 -52.87
C ARG A 61 -1.13 26.19 -53.47
N ARG A 62 -2.01 26.06 -54.46
CA ARG A 62 -2.10 24.94 -55.42
C ARG A 62 -0.86 24.90 -56.31
N HIS A 63 -0.29 23.72 -56.50
CA HIS A 63 0.46 23.40 -57.71
C HIS A 63 -0.05 22.08 -58.30
N ALA A 64 -0.52 22.18 -59.54
CA ALA A 64 -0.83 21.07 -60.41
C ALA A 64 0.45 20.43 -60.94
N ARG A 65 0.52 19.10 -60.98
CA ARG A 65 1.39 18.38 -61.90
C ARG A 65 0.66 17.21 -62.54
N ARG A 66 0.89 17.12 -63.85
CA ARG A 66 0.31 16.21 -64.83
C ARG A 66 0.79 14.76 -64.65
N ARG A 67 -0.04 13.88 -65.20
CA ARG A 67 0.07 12.42 -65.35
C ARG A 67 1.30 11.99 -66.16
N LEU A 68 1.86 10.83 -65.82
CA LEU A 68 2.37 9.83 -66.76
C LEU A 68 1.89 8.46 -66.29
N GLY A 69 1.33 7.69 -67.23
CA GLY A 69 0.74 6.38 -66.99
C GLY A 69 1.77 5.26 -67.07
N ILE A 70 1.61 4.27 -66.20
CA ILE A 70 2.21 2.93 -66.31
C ILE A 70 1.12 1.94 -65.83
N PRO A 71 0.81 0.87 -66.58
CA PRO A 71 -0.26 -0.05 -66.24
C PRO A 71 0.22 -1.09 -65.23
N THR A 72 -0.21 -1.00 -63.97
CA THR A 72 -0.06 -2.08 -62.99
C THR A 72 -1.32 -2.95 -62.99
N MET A 73 -1.28 -4.04 -63.75
CA MET A 73 -2.17 -5.17 -63.52
C MET A 73 -1.81 -5.88 -62.21
N SER A 74 -2.84 -6.10 -61.37
CA SER A 74 -3.02 -7.31 -60.55
C SER A 74 -2.12 -7.57 -59.32
N PHE A 75 -1.80 -6.56 -58.50
CA PHE A 75 -1.42 -6.82 -57.09
C PHE A 75 -2.57 -6.63 -56.09
N ALA A 76 -3.55 -5.78 -56.41
CA ALA A 76 -4.68 -5.49 -55.52
C ALA A 76 -5.68 -6.65 -55.40
N ILE A 77 -5.88 -7.43 -56.47
CA ILE A 77 -6.83 -8.56 -56.49
C ILE A 77 -6.22 -9.80 -55.83
N LEU A 78 -4.92 -10.07 -56.03
CA LEU A 78 -4.22 -11.15 -55.33
C LEU A 78 -4.04 -10.86 -53.84
N SER A 79 -3.77 -9.60 -53.47
CA SER A 79 -3.74 -9.17 -52.07
C SER A 79 -5.14 -9.25 -51.42
N ALA A 80 -6.21 -8.83 -52.10
CA ALA A 80 -7.57 -8.96 -51.60
C ALA A 80 -8.01 -10.44 -51.46
N VAL A 81 -7.66 -11.32 -52.41
CA VAL A 81 -8.04 -12.74 -52.38
C VAL A 81 -7.20 -13.55 -51.38
N LEU A 82 -5.93 -13.20 -51.13
CA LEU A 82 -5.12 -13.80 -50.05
C LEU A 82 -5.54 -13.30 -48.67
N THR A 83 -5.90 -12.02 -48.54
CA THR A 83 -6.44 -11.47 -47.27
C THR A 83 -7.84 -12.02 -46.98
N ASP A 84 -8.62 -12.32 -48.02
CA ASP A 84 -9.97 -12.90 -47.91
C ASP A 84 -9.95 -14.43 -47.70
N ARG A 85 -8.99 -15.16 -48.27
CA ARG A 85 -8.77 -16.59 -47.94
C ARG A 85 -8.19 -16.80 -46.53
N LEU A 86 -7.30 -15.92 -46.05
CA LEU A 86 -6.86 -15.95 -44.64
C LEU A 86 -7.95 -15.48 -43.66
N ARG A 87 -8.95 -14.70 -44.12
CA ARG A 87 -10.14 -14.35 -43.32
C ARG A 87 -11.19 -15.46 -43.28
N ARG A 88 -11.29 -16.31 -44.30
CA ARG A 88 -12.33 -17.35 -44.38
C ARG A 88 -12.07 -18.59 -43.51
N ASP A 89 -10.85 -18.78 -43.01
CA ASP A 89 -10.54 -19.77 -41.97
C ASP A 89 -10.64 -19.21 -40.55
N CYS A 90 -11.20 -18.00 -40.38
CA CYS A 90 -11.59 -17.50 -39.06
C CYS A 90 -12.75 -18.35 -38.54
N ALA A 91 -12.41 -19.46 -37.89
CA ALA A 91 -13.31 -20.30 -37.12
C ALA A 91 -14.27 -19.43 -36.30
N PRO A 92 -15.54 -19.88 -36.11
CA PRO A 92 -16.51 -19.15 -35.30
C PRO A 92 -15.84 -18.78 -33.98
N SER A 93 -15.83 -17.48 -33.67
CA SER A 93 -15.14 -16.94 -32.50
C SER A 93 -15.48 -17.80 -31.29
N HIS A 94 -14.47 -18.51 -30.76
CA HIS A 94 -14.68 -19.48 -29.70
C HIS A 94 -15.54 -18.85 -28.60
N PRO A 95 -16.66 -19.47 -28.15
CA PRO A 95 -17.63 -18.82 -27.27
C PRO A 95 -17.01 -18.32 -25.95
N ALA A 96 -15.87 -18.91 -25.55
CA ALA A 96 -15.07 -18.44 -24.42
C ALA A 96 -14.46 -17.03 -24.58
N ILE A 97 -14.28 -16.52 -25.81
CA ILE A 97 -13.78 -15.15 -26.04
C ILE A 97 -14.75 -14.12 -25.46
N ALA A 98 -16.06 -14.35 -25.60
CA ALA A 98 -17.09 -13.46 -25.06
C ALA A 98 -17.08 -13.39 -23.52
N ARG A 99 -16.51 -14.40 -22.85
CA ARG A 99 -16.42 -14.50 -21.39
C ARG A 99 -15.28 -13.67 -20.79
N PHE A 100 -14.32 -13.23 -21.60
CA PHE A 100 -13.33 -12.26 -21.14
C PHE A 100 -13.99 -10.92 -20.83
N ALA A 101 -13.38 -10.18 -19.92
CA ALA A 101 -13.84 -8.87 -19.52
C ALA A 101 -13.88 -7.91 -20.74
N PRO A 102 -14.89 -7.01 -20.83
CA PRO A 102 -15.03 -6.11 -21.98
C PRO A 102 -13.75 -5.34 -22.34
N GLU A 103 -12.96 -4.97 -21.33
CA GLU A 103 -11.75 -4.17 -21.44
C GLU A 103 -10.62 -4.87 -22.23
N CYS A 104 -10.57 -6.21 -22.22
CA CYS A 104 -9.53 -6.99 -22.92
C CYS A 104 -10.04 -7.83 -24.09
N ARG A 105 -11.37 -7.96 -24.25
CA ARG A 105 -12.01 -8.81 -25.26
C ARG A 105 -11.54 -8.53 -26.69
N ALA A 106 -11.41 -7.25 -27.06
CA ALA A 106 -10.97 -6.88 -28.41
C ALA A 106 -9.52 -7.28 -28.69
N ALA A 107 -8.63 -7.16 -27.69
CA ALA A 107 -7.25 -7.62 -27.80
C ALA A 107 -7.18 -9.14 -27.93
N VAL A 108 -7.93 -9.86 -27.08
CA VAL A 108 -8.03 -11.32 -27.12
C VAL A 108 -8.54 -11.80 -28.48
N ALA A 109 -9.61 -11.19 -29.00
CA ALA A 109 -10.18 -11.54 -30.30
C ALA A 109 -9.17 -11.33 -31.44
N ARG A 110 -8.45 -10.20 -31.46
CA ARG A 110 -7.37 -9.96 -32.43
C ARG A 110 -6.27 -11.00 -32.32
N THR A 111 -5.87 -11.37 -31.10
CA THR A 111 -4.87 -12.42 -30.88
C THR A 111 -5.32 -13.77 -31.41
N CYS A 112 -6.57 -14.17 -31.17
CA CYS A 112 -7.13 -15.43 -31.66
C CYS A 112 -7.22 -15.48 -33.19
N ALA A 113 -7.55 -14.34 -33.83
CA ALA A 113 -7.66 -14.26 -35.29
C ALA A 113 -6.32 -14.46 -36.02
N ARG A 114 -5.17 -14.40 -35.32
CA ARG A 114 -3.85 -14.62 -35.91
C ARG A 114 -3.53 -16.10 -36.12
N HIS A 115 -4.07 -17.00 -35.29
CA HIS A 115 -3.79 -18.44 -35.39
C HIS A 115 -4.81 -19.27 -34.60
N SER A 116 -5.29 -20.40 -35.17
CA SER A 116 -6.28 -21.29 -34.53
C SER A 116 -5.85 -21.79 -33.15
N ARG A 117 -4.60 -22.26 -33.00
CA ARG A 117 -4.01 -22.66 -31.70
C ARG A 117 -4.05 -21.58 -30.62
N LEU A 118 -4.01 -20.28 -30.99
CA LEU A 118 -4.17 -19.19 -30.02
C LEU A 118 -5.65 -19.08 -29.58
N GLY A 119 -6.59 -19.34 -30.48
CA GLY A 119 -8.01 -19.46 -30.17
C GLY A 119 -8.31 -20.58 -29.17
N ASP A 120 -7.65 -21.74 -29.32
CA ASP A 120 -7.83 -22.90 -28.42
C ASP A 120 -7.42 -22.61 -26.97
N LEU A 121 -6.53 -21.63 -26.74
CA LEU A 121 -6.18 -21.18 -25.40
C LEU A 121 -7.35 -20.57 -24.64
N ALA A 122 -8.37 -20.06 -25.32
CA ALA A 122 -9.55 -19.47 -24.68
C ALA A 122 -10.30 -20.50 -23.82
N ALA A 123 -10.24 -21.79 -24.18
CA ALA A 123 -10.75 -22.90 -23.37
C ALA A 123 -9.68 -23.55 -22.49
N SER A 124 -8.48 -23.77 -23.05
CA SER A 124 -7.47 -24.63 -22.43
C SER A 124 -6.53 -23.92 -21.44
N PHE A 125 -6.26 -22.63 -21.64
CA PHE A 125 -5.40 -21.81 -20.78
C PHE A 125 -5.70 -20.29 -20.91
N PRO A 126 -6.83 -19.81 -20.36
CA PRO A 126 -7.27 -18.42 -20.53
C PRO A 126 -6.26 -17.36 -20.08
N ALA A 127 -5.48 -17.64 -19.02
CA ALA A 127 -4.46 -16.73 -18.51
C ALA A 127 -3.33 -16.48 -19.51
N LEU A 128 -2.90 -17.52 -20.23
CA LEU A 128 -1.83 -17.42 -21.22
C LEU A 128 -2.29 -16.62 -22.44
N LEU A 129 -3.51 -16.87 -22.93
CA LEU A 129 -4.12 -16.07 -23.99
C LEU A 129 -4.20 -14.60 -23.60
N HIS A 130 -4.69 -14.31 -22.39
CA HIS A 130 -4.77 -12.95 -21.86
C HIS A 130 -3.42 -12.27 -21.82
N ARG A 131 -2.39 -12.96 -21.32
CA ARG A 131 -1.02 -12.44 -21.22
C ARG A 131 -0.46 -12.09 -22.60
N ILE A 132 -0.56 -12.99 -23.59
CA ILE A 132 -0.12 -12.74 -24.97
C ILE A 132 -0.87 -11.54 -25.55
N ALA A 133 -2.20 -11.47 -25.36
CA ALA A 133 -3.04 -10.42 -25.92
C ALA A 133 -2.79 -9.02 -25.30
N VAL A 134 -2.49 -8.95 -24.00
CA VAL A 134 -2.40 -7.67 -23.27
C VAL A 134 -0.95 -7.18 -23.10
N ARG A 135 0.04 -8.07 -22.99
CA ARG A 135 1.46 -7.69 -22.83
C ARG A 135 2.30 -7.88 -24.09
N ALA A 136 1.75 -8.49 -25.14
CA ALA A 136 2.48 -8.85 -26.37
C ALA A 136 3.74 -9.69 -26.05
N GLU A 137 3.54 -10.96 -25.70
CA GLU A 137 4.62 -11.92 -25.38
C GLU A 137 4.98 -12.77 -26.61
N PRO A 138 5.89 -12.32 -27.51
CA PRO A 138 6.15 -12.99 -28.79
C PRO A 138 6.75 -14.39 -28.62
N CYS A 139 7.58 -14.63 -27.60
CA CYS A 139 8.17 -15.94 -27.36
C CYS A 139 7.12 -16.98 -26.95
N ALA A 140 6.16 -16.59 -26.11
CA ALA A 140 5.06 -17.45 -25.72
C ALA A 140 4.10 -17.71 -26.90
N GLU A 141 3.83 -16.68 -27.71
CA GLU A 141 3.05 -16.82 -28.93
C GLU A 141 3.71 -17.78 -29.92
N ALA A 142 5.00 -17.61 -30.21
CA ALA A 142 5.77 -18.48 -31.09
C ALA A 142 5.76 -19.94 -30.61
N ALA A 143 5.93 -20.17 -29.31
CA ALA A 143 5.85 -21.52 -28.73
C ALA A 143 4.48 -22.18 -28.97
N ILE A 144 3.39 -21.45 -28.81
CA ILE A 144 2.04 -21.97 -29.07
C ILE A 144 1.80 -22.25 -30.56
N VAL A 145 2.25 -21.34 -31.43
CA VAL A 145 2.15 -21.53 -32.88
C VAL A 145 2.95 -22.75 -33.32
N ALA A 146 4.16 -22.94 -32.77
CA ALA A 146 5.00 -24.13 -33.03
C ALA A 146 4.39 -25.44 -32.48
N GLY A 147 3.47 -25.36 -31.52
CA GLY A 147 2.83 -26.54 -30.91
C GLY A 147 3.63 -27.12 -29.75
N GLU A 148 4.45 -26.29 -29.12
CA GLU A 148 5.19 -26.64 -27.90
C GLU A 148 4.23 -26.99 -26.74
N PRO A 149 4.69 -27.78 -25.75
CA PRO A 149 3.91 -28.03 -24.55
C PRO A 149 3.50 -26.73 -23.83
N LEU A 150 2.24 -26.63 -23.39
CA LEU A 150 1.70 -25.44 -22.71
C LEU A 150 2.56 -24.94 -21.54
N LYS A 151 3.27 -25.83 -20.85
CA LYS A 151 4.20 -25.49 -19.77
C LYS A 151 5.34 -24.60 -20.27
N ARG A 152 5.92 -24.91 -21.43
CA ARG A 152 7.01 -24.11 -22.05
C ARG A 152 6.52 -22.72 -22.44
N ALA A 153 5.33 -22.62 -23.02
CA ALA A 153 4.73 -21.34 -23.36
C ALA A 153 4.40 -20.50 -22.11
N ALA A 154 3.93 -21.13 -21.03
CA ALA A 154 3.70 -20.47 -19.75
C ALA A 154 5.00 -19.97 -19.10
N GLU A 155 6.07 -20.77 -19.12
CA GLU A 155 7.41 -20.36 -18.67
C GLU A 155 7.92 -19.16 -19.48
N ALA A 156 7.78 -19.17 -20.81
CA ALA A 156 8.14 -18.05 -21.67
C ALA A 156 7.34 -16.77 -21.38
N ALA A 157 6.12 -16.90 -20.85
CA ALA A 157 5.26 -15.79 -20.45
C ALA A 157 5.35 -15.43 -18.96
N ALA A 158 6.28 -16.03 -18.21
CA ALA A 158 6.40 -15.94 -16.74
C ALA A 158 5.06 -16.20 -16.01
N LEU A 159 4.28 -17.16 -16.48
CA LEU A 159 2.98 -17.54 -15.92
C LEU A 159 3.06 -18.83 -15.10
N PRO A 160 2.63 -18.81 -13.83
CA PRO A 160 2.49 -20.02 -13.03
C PRO A 160 1.42 -20.96 -13.58
N MET A 161 1.64 -22.27 -13.49
CA MET A 161 0.75 -23.27 -14.10
C MET A 161 -0.62 -23.36 -13.41
N TRP A 162 -0.73 -22.98 -12.14
CA TRP A 162 -2.02 -22.96 -11.43
C TRP A 162 -3.05 -22.03 -12.09
N THR A 163 -2.58 -21.00 -12.80
CA THR A 163 -3.43 -19.99 -13.48
C THR A 163 -4.20 -20.59 -14.66
N ARG A 164 -3.79 -21.76 -15.16
CA ARG A 164 -4.51 -22.52 -16.18
C ARG A 164 -5.93 -22.88 -15.76
N ARG A 165 -6.16 -23.05 -14.45
CA ARG A 165 -7.47 -23.41 -13.89
C ARG A 165 -8.41 -22.21 -13.70
N LEU A 166 -7.93 -20.99 -13.92
CA LEU A 166 -8.75 -19.80 -13.80
C LEU A 166 -9.64 -19.61 -15.04
N PRO A 167 -10.90 -19.19 -14.85
CA PRO A 167 -11.79 -18.94 -15.96
C PRO A 167 -11.46 -17.59 -16.65
N PRO A 168 -11.86 -17.39 -17.92
CA PRO A 168 -11.65 -16.12 -18.65
C PRO A 168 -12.11 -14.86 -17.89
N GLU A 169 -13.20 -14.97 -17.12
CA GLU A 169 -13.80 -13.91 -16.33
C GLU A 169 -12.86 -13.34 -15.25
N ALA A 170 -11.80 -14.08 -14.88
CA ALA A 170 -10.82 -13.64 -13.90
C ALA A 170 -9.93 -12.49 -14.40
N PHE A 171 -9.81 -12.31 -15.72
CA PHE A 171 -8.80 -11.45 -16.33
C PHE A 171 -9.41 -10.15 -16.87
N GLY A 172 -8.93 -9.01 -16.36
CA GLY A 172 -9.38 -7.66 -16.74
C GLY A 172 -8.49 -6.98 -17.78
N GLY A 173 -8.49 -5.64 -17.83
CA GLY A 173 -7.68 -4.86 -18.78
C GLY A 173 -6.17 -4.82 -18.48
N ARG A 174 -5.72 -5.34 -17.33
CA ARG A 174 -4.31 -5.40 -16.94
C ARG A 174 -3.90 -6.85 -16.72
N SER A 175 -2.65 -7.17 -17.07
CA SER A 175 -2.06 -8.49 -16.84
C SER A 175 -1.01 -8.38 -15.73
N PRO A 176 -1.38 -8.58 -14.45
CA PRO A 176 -0.46 -8.43 -13.32
C PRO A 176 0.57 -9.56 -13.28
N ASP A 177 1.70 -9.35 -12.64
CA ASP A 177 2.60 -10.46 -12.29
C ASP A 177 1.93 -11.34 -11.23
N LEU A 178 2.06 -12.66 -11.37
CA LEU A 178 1.35 -13.62 -10.53
C LEU A 178 2.34 -14.41 -9.67
N PRO A 179 2.05 -14.63 -8.38
CA PRO A 179 2.91 -15.43 -7.53
C PRO A 179 2.96 -16.88 -8.04
N GLY A 180 4.15 -17.47 -8.05
CA GLY A 180 4.36 -18.85 -8.45
C GLY A 180 5.63 -19.44 -7.85
N CYS A 181 5.48 -20.61 -7.27
CA CYS A 181 6.54 -21.54 -6.90
C CYS A 181 5.89 -22.91 -6.65
N VAL A 182 6.68 -23.99 -6.60
CA VAL A 182 6.12 -25.35 -6.55
C VAL A 182 5.22 -25.58 -5.31
N SER A 183 5.58 -25.02 -4.15
CA SER A 183 4.76 -25.10 -2.93
C SER A 183 3.47 -24.27 -3.06
N PHE A 184 3.59 -23.03 -3.52
CA PHE A 184 2.46 -22.13 -3.72
C PHE A 184 1.43 -22.70 -4.68
N ASP A 185 1.89 -23.21 -5.84
CA ASP A 185 1.05 -23.77 -6.90
C ASP A 185 0.18 -24.93 -6.37
N ARG A 186 0.74 -25.80 -5.52
CA ARG A 186 0.01 -26.93 -4.91
C ARG A 186 -1.04 -26.46 -3.90
N ARG A 187 -0.81 -25.35 -3.20
CA ARG A 187 -1.73 -24.83 -2.17
C ARG A 187 -2.83 -23.97 -2.77
N ILE A 188 -2.49 -23.10 -3.71
CA ILE A 188 -3.42 -22.12 -4.29
C ILE A 188 -4.53 -22.80 -5.11
N VAL A 189 -4.24 -23.92 -5.79
CA VAL A 189 -5.25 -24.67 -6.55
C VAL A 189 -6.40 -25.19 -5.69
N ASN A 190 -6.16 -25.43 -4.39
CA ASN A 190 -7.18 -25.91 -3.46
C ASN A 190 -8.09 -24.79 -2.93
N VAL A 191 -7.77 -23.54 -3.22
CA VAL A 191 -8.50 -22.34 -2.78
C VAL A 191 -9.00 -21.48 -3.95
N LEU A 192 -9.05 -22.06 -5.16
CA LEU A 192 -9.65 -21.40 -6.31
C LEU A 192 -11.16 -21.14 -6.09
N PRO A 193 -11.69 -20.04 -6.65
CA PRO A 193 -13.11 -19.72 -6.54
C PRO A 193 -13.93 -20.69 -7.40
N ALA A 194 -14.96 -21.30 -6.82
CA ALA A 194 -15.91 -22.15 -7.55
C ALA A 194 -16.83 -21.31 -8.48
N ASN A 195 -17.17 -20.10 -8.03
CA ASN A 195 -17.98 -19.18 -8.81
C ASN A 195 -17.11 -18.34 -9.76
N ARG A 196 -17.38 -18.43 -11.06
CA ARG A 196 -16.68 -17.70 -12.12
C ARG A 196 -16.81 -16.18 -11.97
N SER A 197 -17.96 -15.67 -11.56
CA SER A 197 -18.16 -14.21 -11.40
C SER A 197 -17.34 -13.62 -10.26
N ALA A 198 -16.96 -14.45 -9.27
CA ALA A 198 -16.09 -14.03 -8.18
C ALA A 198 -14.59 -14.11 -8.53
N ALA A 199 -14.22 -14.72 -9.65
CA ALA A 199 -12.83 -15.04 -9.97
C ALA A 199 -11.94 -13.80 -10.13
N ARG A 200 -12.46 -12.73 -10.74
CA ARG A 200 -11.73 -11.45 -10.89
C ARG A 200 -11.40 -10.82 -9.54
N GLY A 201 -12.42 -10.60 -8.72
CA GLY A 201 -12.24 -9.98 -7.40
C GLY A 201 -11.39 -10.84 -6.44
N TRP A 202 -11.42 -12.16 -6.61
CA TRP A 202 -10.51 -13.09 -5.92
C TRP A 202 -9.06 -12.91 -6.41
N LEU A 203 -8.82 -12.91 -7.72
CA LEU A 203 -7.49 -12.77 -8.30
C LEU A 203 -6.85 -11.42 -7.95
N GLU A 204 -7.62 -10.34 -8.01
CA GLU A 204 -7.17 -8.99 -7.61
C GLU A 204 -6.65 -8.96 -6.15
N ARG A 205 -7.31 -9.68 -5.23
CA ARG A 205 -6.86 -9.80 -3.84
C ARG A 205 -5.60 -10.63 -3.70
N VAL A 206 -5.48 -11.74 -4.44
CA VAL A 206 -4.29 -12.59 -4.44
C VAL A 206 -3.08 -11.81 -4.96
N VAL A 207 -3.25 -11.05 -6.03
CA VAL A 207 -2.21 -10.18 -6.60
C VAL A 207 -1.78 -9.11 -5.60
N GLU A 208 -2.74 -8.39 -4.99
CA GLU A 208 -2.41 -7.36 -4.01
C GLU A 208 -1.74 -7.96 -2.77
N ALA A 209 -2.19 -9.13 -2.29
CA ALA A 209 -1.53 -9.83 -1.20
C ALA A 209 -0.10 -10.25 -1.57
N ALA A 210 0.12 -10.75 -2.78
CA ALA A 210 1.45 -11.17 -3.24
C ALA A 210 2.41 -10.01 -3.48
N ARG A 211 1.88 -8.80 -3.69
CA ARG A 211 2.70 -7.58 -3.79
C ARG A 211 3.38 -7.23 -2.46
N TRP A 212 2.74 -7.55 -1.33
CA TRP A 212 3.16 -7.10 0.00
C TRP A 212 3.51 -8.21 0.99
N GLY A 213 3.02 -9.42 0.76
CA GLY A 213 3.04 -10.50 1.73
C GLY A 213 3.82 -11.72 1.29
N GLU A 214 4.11 -12.59 2.25
CA GLU A 214 4.72 -13.89 2.02
C GLU A 214 3.68 -14.93 1.59
N GLU A 215 4.15 -16.08 1.08
CA GLU A 215 3.31 -17.17 0.56
C GLU A 215 2.13 -17.54 1.49
N ASP A 216 2.38 -17.74 2.80
CA ASP A 216 1.31 -18.11 3.74
C ASP A 216 0.21 -17.05 3.86
N PHE A 217 0.59 -15.77 3.83
CA PHE A 217 -0.37 -14.67 3.87
C PHE A 217 -1.19 -14.64 2.58
N VAL A 218 -0.57 -14.85 1.43
CA VAL A 218 -1.27 -14.91 0.13
C VAL A 218 -2.26 -16.07 0.09
N ILE A 219 -1.86 -17.26 0.54
CA ILE A 219 -2.76 -18.42 0.63
C ILE A 219 -3.92 -18.17 1.60
N TRP A 220 -3.64 -17.52 2.74
CA TRP A 220 -4.69 -17.10 3.67
C TRP A 220 -5.68 -16.13 3.01
N VAL A 221 -5.20 -15.09 2.32
CA VAL A 221 -6.06 -14.14 1.58
C VAL A 221 -6.89 -14.88 0.53
N ALA A 222 -6.27 -15.79 -0.23
CA ALA A 222 -6.98 -16.56 -1.25
C ALA A 222 -8.13 -17.40 -0.66
N ARG A 223 -7.89 -18.07 0.48
CA ARG A 223 -8.91 -18.85 1.19
C ARG A 223 -10.04 -17.94 1.69
N GLU A 224 -9.70 -16.85 2.36
CA GLU A 224 -10.69 -15.93 2.95
C GLU A 224 -11.46 -15.15 1.88
N ALA A 225 -10.84 -14.80 0.76
CA ALA A 225 -11.51 -14.15 -0.37
C ALA A 225 -12.50 -15.09 -1.06
N ARG A 226 -12.20 -16.40 -1.11
CA ARG A 226 -13.12 -17.43 -1.60
C ARG A 226 -14.34 -17.56 -0.70
N LEU A 227 -14.12 -17.63 0.62
CA LEU A 227 -15.20 -17.84 1.59
C LEU A 227 -16.01 -16.57 1.87
N HIS A 228 -15.34 -15.43 1.98
CA HIS A 228 -15.88 -14.18 2.52
C HIS A 228 -15.29 -12.93 1.84
N PRO A 229 -15.56 -12.70 0.53
CA PRO A 229 -14.92 -11.65 -0.26
C PRO A 229 -15.10 -10.23 0.32
N HIS A 230 -16.24 -9.96 0.96
CA HIS A 230 -16.54 -8.65 1.54
C HIS A 230 -15.81 -8.37 2.87
N ARG A 231 -15.28 -9.40 3.54
CA ARG A 231 -14.57 -9.24 4.84
C ARG A 231 -13.11 -8.83 4.68
N LEU A 232 -12.56 -8.91 3.46
CA LEU A 232 -11.20 -8.51 3.12
C LEU A 232 -11.22 -7.47 2.00
N PRO A 233 -11.35 -6.18 2.33
CA PRO A 233 -11.20 -5.11 1.36
C PRO A 233 -9.74 -5.04 0.89
N ILE A 234 -9.52 -4.92 -0.43
CA ILE A 234 -8.19 -4.87 -1.07
C ILE A 234 -7.34 -3.78 -0.44
N GLU A 235 -7.95 -2.64 -0.13
CA GLU A 235 -7.30 -1.47 0.43
C GLU A 235 -6.66 -1.70 1.82
N ASN A 236 -7.02 -2.78 2.53
CA ASN A 236 -6.40 -3.15 3.81
C ASN A 236 -5.34 -4.25 3.68
N LEU A 237 -5.19 -4.89 2.52
CA LEU A 237 -4.30 -6.05 2.37
C LEU A 237 -2.83 -5.69 2.55
N LYS A 238 -2.40 -4.51 2.06
CA LYS A 238 -1.06 -3.99 2.28
C LYS A 238 -0.68 -3.96 3.77
N LEU A 239 -1.52 -3.33 4.59
CA LEU A 239 -1.24 -3.20 6.02
C LEU A 239 -1.24 -4.56 6.72
N ALA A 240 -2.20 -5.43 6.38
CA ALA A 240 -2.27 -6.77 6.94
C ALA A 240 -1.08 -7.65 6.55
N ALA A 241 -0.58 -7.52 5.32
CA ALA A 241 0.58 -8.23 4.81
C ALA A 241 1.87 -7.80 5.53
N LEU A 242 2.07 -6.50 5.69
CA LEU A 242 3.22 -5.96 6.43
C LEU A 242 3.19 -6.41 7.89
N HIS A 243 2.04 -6.34 8.56
CA HIS A 243 1.89 -6.88 9.91
C HIS A 243 2.21 -8.39 9.96
N ALA A 244 1.70 -9.18 9.01
CA ALA A 244 1.98 -10.61 8.93
C ALA A 244 3.47 -10.90 8.79
N PHE A 245 4.19 -10.10 8.00
CA PHE A 245 5.63 -10.19 7.83
C PHE A 245 6.40 -9.87 9.13
N PHE A 246 6.10 -8.74 9.78
CA PHE A 246 6.85 -8.28 10.95
C PHE A 246 6.53 -9.04 12.23
N SER A 247 5.26 -9.42 12.44
CA SER A 247 4.81 -10.15 13.63
C SER A 247 5.43 -11.56 13.79
N ARG A 248 6.08 -12.08 12.74
CA ARG A 248 6.87 -13.33 12.72
C ARG A 248 8.36 -13.10 13.01
N ARG A 249 8.79 -11.85 13.23
CA ARG A 249 10.19 -11.44 13.36
C ARG A 249 10.37 -10.59 14.62
N PRO A 250 10.23 -11.16 15.83
CA PRO A 250 10.19 -10.38 17.08
C PRO A 250 11.50 -9.67 17.44
N LYS A 251 12.60 -9.92 16.72
CA LYS A 251 13.94 -9.33 16.97
C LYS A 251 14.22 -8.06 16.16
N VAL A 252 13.24 -7.57 15.39
CA VAL A 252 13.36 -6.30 14.66
C VAL A 252 12.30 -5.35 15.17
N LEU A 253 12.55 -4.04 15.08
CA LEU A 253 11.64 -3.00 15.59
C LEU A 253 10.17 -3.23 15.19
N GLY A 254 9.90 -3.53 13.92
CA GLY A 254 8.53 -3.81 13.47
C GLY A 254 7.88 -5.03 14.13
N GLY A 255 8.66 -6.06 14.49
CA GLY A 255 8.17 -7.21 15.22
C GLY A 255 8.01 -6.96 16.71
N GLU A 256 8.91 -6.18 17.32
CA GLU A 256 8.80 -5.74 18.73
C GLU A 256 7.54 -4.89 18.96
N LEU A 257 7.21 -4.02 18.00
CA LEU A 257 5.97 -3.23 18.01
C LEU A 257 4.71 -4.09 17.78
N SER A 258 4.86 -5.34 17.35
CA SER A 258 3.75 -6.27 17.13
C SER A 258 3.46 -7.08 18.39
N ARG A 259 2.46 -6.65 19.17
CA ARG A 259 2.05 -7.33 20.42
C ARG A 259 1.58 -8.77 20.22
N GLU A 260 1.00 -9.09 19.06
CA GLU A 260 0.42 -10.40 18.78
C GLU A 260 0.88 -10.92 17.42
N SER A 261 1.35 -12.17 17.37
CA SER A 261 1.79 -12.80 16.11
C SER A 261 0.62 -13.03 15.15
N TRP A 262 0.85 -12.80 13.86
CA TRP A 262 -0.08 -13.21 12.81
C TRP A 262 -0.02 -14.73 12.61
N SER A 263 -1.18 -15.36 12.39
CA SER A 263 -1.26 -16.76 11.99
C SER A 263 -2.34 -16.99 10.93
N PRO A 264 -2.23 -18.05 10.11
CA PRO A 264 -3.27 -18.43 9.14
C PRO A 264 -4.61 -18.84 9.78
N ALA A 265 -4.67 -19.03 11.09
CA ALA A 265 -5.91 -19.33 11.82
C ALA A 265 -6.73 -18.06 12.12
N LEU A 266 -6.15 -16.87 11.96
CA LEU A 266 -6.84 -15.63 12.25
C LEU A 266 -8.00 -15.39 11.30
N LYS A 267 -9.13 -14.95 11.88
CA LYS A 267 -10.26 -14.43 11.12
C LYS A 267 -9.89 -13.06 10.51
N PRO A 268 -10.38 -12.72 9.31
CA PRO A 268 -10.12 -11.44 8.64
C PRO A 268 -10.25 -10.21 9.54
N ARG A 269 -11.34 -10.10 10.30
CA ARG A 269 -11.59 -8.95 11.19
C ARG A 269 -10.50 -8.81 12.27
N ALA A 270 -10.05 -9.92 12.85
CA ALA A 270 -9.00 -9.92 13.87
C ALA A 270 -7.64 -9.56 13.27
N ALA A 271 -7.29 -10.12 12.10
CA ALA A 271 -6.06 -9.77 11.40
C ALA A 271 -6.01 -8.28 11.05
N LEU A 272 -7.12 -7.70 10.57
CA LEU A 272 -7.20 -6.26 10.27
C LEU A 272 -7.17 -5.38 11.52
N ALA A 273 -7.74 -5.83 12.65
CA ALA A 273 -7.67 -5.11 13.91
C ALA A 273 -6.22 -5.04 14.41
N ARG A 274 -5.54 -6.20 14.49
CA ARG A 274 -4.13 -6.29 14.90
C ARG A 274 -3.21 -5.44 14.01
N ALA A 275 -3.41 -5.49 12.69
CA ALA A 275 -2.61 -4.70 11.77
C ALA A 275 -2.80 -3.18 11.95
N ARG A 276 -3.99 -2.72 12.37
CA ARG A 276 -4.24 -1.30 12.70
C ARG A 276 -3.62 -0.91 14.03
N ASP A 277 -3.68 -1.77 15.03
CA ASP A 277 -3.05 -1.48 16.33
C ASP A 277 -1.53 -1.48 16.22
N TRP A 278 -0.97 -2.37 15.40
CA TRP A 278 0.43 -2.36 14.99
C TRP A 278 0.81 -1.06 14.25
N LEU A 279 -0.04 -0.58 13.32
CA LEU A 279 0.21 0.70 12.66
C LEU A 279 0.26 1.87 13.65
N LYS A 280 -0.63 1.89 14.66
CA LYS A 280 -0.56 2.92 15.70
C LYS A 280 0.76 2.87 16.47
N ALA A 281 1.24 1.66 16.79
CA ALA A 281 2.54 1.51 17.45
C ALA A 281 3.70 2.01 16.57
N ILE A 282 3.65 1.74 15.26
CA ILE A 282 4.58 2.33 14.28
C ILE A 282 4.50 3.86 14.29
N GLU A 283 3.30 4.42 14.19
CA GLU A 283 3.08 5.87 14.16
C GLU A 283 3.74 6.52 15.38
N VAL A 284 3.50 5.99 16.58
CA VAL A 284 4.19 6.46 17.79
C VAL A 284 5.70 6.35 17.65
N ALA A 285 6.23 5.20 17.25
CA ALA A 285 7.67 4.95 17.18
C ALA A 285 8.39 5.89 16.19
N VAL A 286 7.81 6.11 15.00
CA VAL A 286 8.43 6.98 13.98
C VAL A 286 8.16 8.46 14.21
N THR A 287 7.13 8.83 14.98
CA THR A 287 6.85 10.22 15.31
C THR A 287 7.66 10.70 16.52
N LEU A 288 7.81 9.86 17.54
CA LEU A 288 8.50 10.19 18.78
C LEU A 288 10.00 9.84 18.74
N GLY A 289 10.39 8.80 18.00
CA GLY A 289 11.75 8.26 18.05
C GLY A 289 12.10 7.69 19.43
N ASP A 290 13.36 7.84 19.83
CA ASP A 290 13.87 7.48 21.16
C ASP A 290 14.02 8.72 22.08
N ARG A 291 13.28 9.79 21.80
CA ARG A 291 13.40 11.06 22.52
C ARG A 291 12.64 11.02 23.84
N GLU A 292 13.20 11.69 24.85
CA GLU A 292 12.46 12.13 26.02
C GLU A 292 11.85 13.51 25.75
N PHE A 293 10.66 13.74 26.30
CA PHE A 293 9.92 14.99 26.21
C PHE A 293 9.82 15.60 27.59
N ASP A 294 10.06 16.91 27.72
CA ASP A 294 9.84 17.59 29.00
C ASP A 294 8.36 17.51 29.42
N GLY A 295 8.04 17.52 30.71
CA GLY A 295 6.63 17.47 31.15
C GLY A 295 5.88 18.80 30.97
N TRP A 296 6.59 19.89 30.64
CA TRP A 296 6.24 21.31 30.87
C TRP A 296 6.03 21.70 32.34
N LEU A 297 5.46 20.80 33.13
CA LEU A 297 5.13 20.98 34.54
C LEU A 297 5.99 20.09 35.42
N ALA A 298 6.08 20.41 36.70
CA ALA A 298 6.75 19.57 37.68
C ALA A 298 5.81 18.43 38.13
N PRO A 299 6.31 17.20 38.33
CA PRO A 299 5.53 16.16 38.99
C PRO A 299 5.17 16.60 40.42
N GLY A 300 4.09 16.04 40.96
CA GLY A 300 3.65 16.39 42.31
C GLY A 300 2.51 15.51 42.81
N GLU A 301 2.11 15.74 44.04
CA GLU A 301 0.99 15.05 44.69
C GLU A 301 -0.01 16.06 45.23
N VAL A 302 -1.29 15.83 44.99
CA VAL A 302 -2.40 16.62 45.54
C VAL A 302 -3.52 15.70 45.96
N ASP A 303 -4.00 15.84 47.19
CA ASP A 303 -5.11 15.06 47.76
C ASP A 303 -4.91 13.53 47.64
N GLY A 304 -3.66 13.06 47.75
CA GLY A 304 -3.29 11.65 47.61
C GLY A 304 -3.23 11.14 46.16
N PHE A 305 -3.30 12.04 45.17
CA PHE A 305 -3.11 11.71 43.76
C PHE A 305 -1.76 12.21 43.26
N GLU A 306 -0.96 11.30 42.72
CA GLU A 306 0.34 11.57 42.11
C GLU A 306 0.16 11.91 40.62
N PHE A 307 0.86 12.95 40.16
CA PHE A 307 0.90 13.37 38.75
C PHE A 307 2.29 13.07 38.19
N VAL A 308 2.36 12.10 37.27
CA VAL A 308 3.63 11.62 36.71
C VAL A 308 3.64 11.86 35.19
N ALA A 309 4.66 12.56 34.70
CA ALA A 309 4.79 12.84 33.28
C ALA A 309 4.97 11.56 32.46
N VAL A 310 4.24 11.45 31.35
CA VAL A 310 4.43 10.39 30.36
C VAL A 310 5.41 10.91 29.31
N ALA A 311 6.69 10.90 29.68
CA ALA A 311 7.76 11.64 29.02
C ALA A 311 8.51 10.86 27.93
N THR A 312 8.23 9.57 27.74
CA THR A 312 8.93 8.74 26.76
C THR A 312 7.94 7.95 25.90
N ARG A 313 8.42 7.43 24.76
CA ARG A 313 7.65 6.50 23.92
C ARG A 313 7.19 5.28 24.74
N GLU A 314 8.10 4.70 25.53
CA GLU A 314 7.87 3.52 26.33
C GLU A 314 6.78 3.79 27.38
N ALA A 315 6.91 4.91 28.11
CA ALA A 315 5.90 5.33 29.09
C ALA A 315 4.52 5.55 28.44
N LEU A 316 4.48 6.11 27.23
CA LEU A 316 3.23 6.33 26.49
C LEU A 316 2.57 5.02 26.07
N VAL A 317 3.36 4.05 25.63
CA VAL A 317 2.89 2.71 25.29
C VAL A 317 2.39 1.96 26.52
N GLU A 318 3.13 2.02 27.64
CA GLU A 318 2.73 1.45 28.93
C GLU A 318 1.43 2.05 29.45
N GLU A 319 1.29 3.38 29.39
CA GLU A 319 0.08 4.09 29.78
C GLU A 319 -1.12 3.63 28.93
N ALA A 320 -0.94 3.54 27.61
CA ALA A 320 -1.98 3.07 26.69
C ALA A 320 -2.44 1.63 27.00
N VAL A 321 -1.50 0.75 27.40
CA VAL A 321 -1.81 -0.63 27.80
C VAL A 321 -2.55 -0.65 29.13
N ALA A 322 -1.97 -0.04 30.16
CA ALA A 322 -2.50 -0.09 31.53
C ALA A 322 -3.91 0.50 31.62
N MET A 323 -4.15 1.58 30.88
CA MET A 323 -5.41 2.31 30.91
C MET A 323 -6.38 1.87 29.80
N GLU A 324 -5.99 0.97 28.90
CA GLU A 324 -6.82 0.45 27.80
C GLU A 324 -7.49 1.55 26.95
N HIS A 325 -6.77 2.65 26.69
CA HIS A 325 -7.27 3.72 25.82
C HIS A 325 -6.25 4.20 24.79
N CYS A 326 -6.72 5.08 23.90
CA CYS A 326 -6.01 5.48 22.70
C CYS A 326 -4.97 6.58 22.95
N VAL A 327 -4.32 6.69 24.13
CA VAL A 327 -3.39 7.80 24.39
C VAL A 327 -2.20 7.86 23.44
N ALA A 328 -1.82 6.73 22.86
CA ALA A 328 -0.86 6.64 21.76
C ALA A 328 -1.21 7.54 20.55
N SER A 329 -2.50 7.92 20.35
CA SER A 329 -2.87 8.83 19.26
C SER A 329 -2.37 10.25 19.45
N TYR A 330 -1.94 10.62 20.67
CA TYR A 330 -1.35 11.93 20.97
C TYR A 330 0.13 12.04 20.60
N ALA A 331 0.75 11.00 20.03
CA ALA A 331 2.16 11.06 19.63
C ALA A 331 2.48 12.24 18.70
N CYS A 332 1.57 12.60 17.78
CA CYS A 332 1.75 13.76 16.92
C CYS A 332 1.74 15.06 17.73
N ASP A 333 0.79 15.22 18.65
CA ASP A 333 0.68 16.42 19.48
C ASP A 333 1.88 16.57 20.42
N ILE A 334 2.38 15.46 20.97
CA ILE A 334 3.60 15.43 21.80
C ILE A 334 4.82 15.82 20.94
N ALA A 335 4.98 15.22 19.76
CA ALA A 335 6.10 15.52 18.87
C ALA A 335 6.12 16.97 18.41
N CYS A 336 4.96 17.55 18.12
CA CYS A 336 4.86 18.94 17.65
C CYS A 336 4.92 19.96 18.80
N ASP A 337 5.08 19.50 20.05
CA ASP A 337 5.02 20.36 21.23
C ASP A 337 3.64 21.05 21.42
N ALA A 338 2.58 20.40 20.95
CA ALA A 338 1.19 20.87 21.06
C ALA A 338 0.49 20.36 22.34
N GLY A 339 0.97 19.27 22.95
CA GLY A 339 0.41 18.76 24.20
C GLY A 339 1.35 17.87 25.00
N ARG A 340 0.96 17.61 26.25
CA ARG A 340 1.62 16.67 27.17
C ARG A 340 0.62 15.74 27.81
N ILE A 341 1.10 14.53 28.09
CA ILE A 341 0.33 13.46 28.72
C ILE A 341 0.91 13.19 30.10
N TRP A 342 0.01 13.01 31.05
CA TRP A 342 0.30 12.80 32.45
C TRP A 342 -0.49 11.60 32.97
N SER A 343 0.19 10.70 33.68
CA SER A 343 -0.43 9.59 34.39
C SER A 343 -0.84 10.08 35.77
N VAL A 344 -2.11 9.90 36.12
CA VAL A 344 -2.63 10.22 37.46
C VAL A 344 -2.76 8.92 38.24
N ARG A 345 -2.09 8.85 39.40
CA ARG A 345 -1.99 7.64 40.21
C ARG A 345 -2.46 7.89 41.64
N ARG A 346 -2.88 6.84 42.33
CA ARG A 346 -3.22 6.86 43.76
C ARG A 346 -2.61 5.64 44.41
N GLY A 347 -1.68 5.84 45.35
CA GLY A 347 -0.88 4.76 45.92
C GLY A 347 -0.15 3.94 44.85
N GLY A 348 0.49 4.62 43.89
CA GLY A 348 1.17 4.00 42.75
C GLY A 348 0.27 3.36 41.66
N VAL A 349 -1.04 3.23 41.88
CA VAL A 349 -1.96 2.64 40.89
C VAL A 349 -2.51 3.72 39.96
N ARG A 350 -2.44 3.50 38.64
CA ARG A 350 -3.00 4.40 37.63
C ARG A 350 -4.53 4.44 37.72
N VAL A 351 -5.08 5.63 37.92
CA VAL A 351 -6.53 5.87 38.04
C VAL A 351 -7.09 6.71 36.89
N ALA A 352 -6.28 7.57 36.29
CA ALA A 352 -6.64 8.37 35.13
C ALA A 352 -5.41 8.77 34.31
N THR A 353 -5.65 9.20 33.08
CA THR A 353 -4.68 9.86 32.23
C THR A 353 -5.18 11.26 31.90
N LEU A 354 -4.30 12.23 32.08
CA LEU A 354 -4.51 13.66 31.92
C LEU A 354 -3.79 14.12 30.65
N SER A 355 -4.43 14.97 29.85
CA SER A 355 -3.80 15.67 28.74
C SER A 355 -3.85 17.18 29.00
N ILE A 356 -2.73 17.82 28.72
CA ILE A 356 -2.50 19.25 28.92
C ILE A 356 -2.07 19.85 27.59
N GLU A 357 -2.63 21.00 27.24
CA GLU A 357 -2.30 21.76 26.03
C GLU A 357 -2.28 23.25 26.35
N PHE A 358 -1.78 24.06 25.41
CA PHE A 358 -1.92 25.52 25.49
C PHE A 358 -3.28 25.93 24.93
N GLY A 359 -4.02 26.73 25.71
CA GLY A 359 -5.29 27.32 25.26
C GLY A 359 -5.11 28.48 24.26
N GLU A 360 -6.18 29.27 24.09
CA GLU A 360 -6.16 30.50 23.28
C GLU A 360 -5.22 31.56 23.86
N ALA A 361 -5.12 31.62 25.19
CA ALA A 361 -4.16 32.42 25.94
C ALA A 361 -2.89 31.59 26.26
N PRO A 362 -1.76 32.19 26.69
CA PRO A 362 -0.52 31.44 26.99
C PRO A 362 -0.61 30.54 28.23
N TYR A 363 -1.83 30.24 28.71
CA TYR A 363 -2.07 29.39 29.86
C TYR A 363 -2.24 27.94 29.41
N LEU A 364 -1.67 27.04 30.22
CA LEU A 364 -1.92 25.62 30.10
C LEU A 364 -3.34 25.32 30.57
N VAL A 365 -4.02 24.45 29.84
CA VAL A 365 -5.36 23.98 30.16
C VAL A 365 -5.40 22.46 30.18
N ILE A 366 -6.27 21.93 31.03
CA ILE A 366 -6.61 20.50 31.01
C ILE A 366 -7.55 20.29 29.83
N SER A 367 -7.04 19.70 28.75
CA SER A 367 -7.85 19.38 27.57
C SER A 367 -8.79 18.20 27.85
N GLN A 368 -8.32 17.23 28.64
CA GLN A 368 -9.12 16.09 29.07
C GLN A 368 -8.51 15.33 30.25
N ILE A 369 -9.37 14.64 31.00
CA ILE A 369 -9.00 13.58 31.94
C ILE A 369 -9.87 12.35 31.67
N LYS A 370 -9.26 11.18 31.49
CA LYS A 370 -9.96 9.92 31.22
C LYS A 370 -9.47 8.81 32.13
N GLY A 371 -10.42 8.04 32.66
CA GLY A 371 -10.14 6.78 33.34
C GLY A 371 -9.93 5.63 32.36
N ARG A 372 -9.78 4.43 32.91
CA ARG A 372 -9.58 3.20 32.13
C ARG A 372 -10.69 3.01 31.08
N ARG A 373 -10.33 2.54 29.88
CA ARG A 373 -11.24 2.38 28.73
C ARG A 373 -11.96 3.67 28.30
N ASN A 374 -11.35 4.84 28.51
CA ASN A 374 -11.94 6.16 28.27
C ASN A 374 -13.16 6.48 29.15
N ALA A 375 -13.30 5.81 30.31
CA ALA A 375 -14.34 6.16 31.27
C ALA A 375 -14.16 7.61 31.77
N PRO A 376 -15.23 8.28 32.21
CA PRO A 376 -15.10 9.53 32.94
C PRO A 376 -14.19 9.35 34.17
N ALA A 377 -13.30 10.31 34.41
CA ALA A 377 -12.52 10.34 35.64
C ALA A 377 -13.42 10.79 36.81
N PRO A 378 -13.22 10.26 38.03
CA PRO A 378 -13.94 10.72 39.23
C PRO A 378 -13.73 12.21 39.49
N ASP A 379 -14.72 12.89 40.09
CA ASP A 379 -14.64 14.33 40.38
C ASP A 379 -13.43 14.70 41.25
N ALA A 380 -13.09 13.85 42.22
CA ALA A 380 -11.91 14.04 43.06
C ALA A 380 -10.61 14.15 42.22
N VAL A 381 -10.51 13.41 41.12
CA VAL A 381 -9.36 13.49 40.21
C VAL A 381 -9.35 14.83 39.47
N TRP A 382 -10.53 15.34 39.07
CA TRP A 382 -10.64 16.66 38.45
C TRP A 382 -10.25 17.79 39.39
N TYR A 383 -10.69 17.73 40.65
CA TYR A 383 -10.30 18.71 41.67
C TYR A 383 -8.79 18.68 41.91
N ALA A 384 -8.22 17.50 42.18
CA ALA A 384 -6.79 17.34 42.39
C ALA A 384 -5.97 17.84 41.18
N ALA A 385 -6.38 17.52 39.95
CA ALA A 385 -5.67 17.95 38.74
C ALA A 385 -5.69 19.46 38.53
N ARG A 386 -6.82 20.13 38.82
CA ARG A 386 -6.90 21.60 38.72
C ARG A 386 -6.07 22.27 39.81
N THR A 387 -6.13 21.78 41.04
CA THR A 387 -5.31 22.28 42.14
C THR A 387 -3.82 22.11 41.83
N TRP A 388 -3.41 20.92 41.35
CA TRP A 388 -2.05 20.66 40.92
C TRP A 388 -1.58 21.60 39.81
N LEU A 389 -2.40 21.81 38.76
CA LEU A 389 -2.08 22.70 37.65
C LEU A 389 -1.96 24.17 38.10
N ASN A 390 -2.85 24.64 38.98
CA ASN A 390 -2.84 26.01 39.50
C ASN A 390 -1.61 26.28 40.39
N GLY A 391 -1.02 25.25 40.99
CA GLY A 391 0.21 25.36 41.78
C GLY A 391 1.50 25.38 40.95
N GLN A 392 1.41 25.26 39.62
CA GLN A 392 2.59 25.20 38.76
C GLN A 392 3.15 26.58 38.42
N ALA A 393 4.46 26.63 38.18
CA ALA A 393 5.07 27.79 37.55
C ALA A 393 4.54 27.98 36.11
N PRO A 394 4.39 29.23 35.63
CA PRO A 394 3.96 29.48 34.26
C PRO A 394 4.90 28.84 33.25
N ALA A 395 4.37 27.97 32.40
CA ALA A 395 5.10 27.46 31.24
C ALA A 395 5.02 28.45 30.08
N ARG A 396 6.10 28.59 29.31
CA ARG A 396 6.09 29.42 28.10
C ARG A 396 5.60 28.59 26.92
N LYS A 397 4.62 29.12 26.19
CA LYS A 397 4.18 28.56 24.91
C LYS A 397 5.35 28.55 23.93
N ARG A 398 5.70 27.38 23.43
CA ARG A 398 6.64 27.21 22.33
C ARG A 398 5.86 27.19 21.01
N GLU A 399 6.53 27.56 19.93
CA GLU A 399 5.93 27.45 18.60
C GLU A 399 5.72 25.98 18.24
N VAL A 400 4.52 25.67 17.76
CA VAL A 400 4.15 24.31 17.36
C VAL A 400 4.71 24.04 15.97
N ASP A 401 5.59 23.05 15.87
CA ASP A 401 6.16 22.60 14.60
C ASP A 401 5.32 21.44 14.04
N TRP A 402 4.24 21.77 13.34
CA TRP A 402 3.38 20.76 12.68
C TRP A 402 4.07 20.06 11.50
N ASP A 403 5.13 20.66 10.96
CA ASP A 403 5.93 20.12 9.87
C ASP A 403 7.11 19.28 10.37
N ARG A 404 7.12 18.97 11.68
CA ARG A 404 8.21 18.21 12.28
C ARG A 404 8.40 16.88 11.55
N PRO A 405 9.63 16.60 11.06
CA PRO A 405 9.88 15.39 10.30
C PRO A 405 9.82 14.17 11.21
N LEU A 406 9.33 13.07 10.64
CA LEU A 406 9.40 11.75 11.25
C LEU A 406 10.85 11.34 11.52
N ASP A 407 11.06 10.54 12.56
CA ASP A 407 12.36 9.98 12.91
C ASP A 407 12.87 9.05 11.82
N ARG A 408 13.89 9.51 11.09
CA ARG A 408 14.49 8.79 9.97
C ARG A 408 15.18 7.49 10.39
N LYS A 409 15.79 7.46 11.59
CA LYS A 409 16.48 6.27 12.08
C LYS A 409 15.45 5.17 12.36
N ALA A 410 14.42 5.47 13.15
CA ALA A 410 13.33 4.55 13.44
C ALA A 410 12.61 4.09 12.16
N TRP A 411 12.40 4.98 11.19
CA TRP A 411 11.82 4.62 9.89
C TRP A 411 12.66 3.59 9.13
N ILE A 412 13.98 3.82 9.03
CA ILE A 412 14.88 2.89 8.33
C ILE A 412 14.96 1.57 9.09
N GLU A 413 15.13 1.60 10.41
CA GLU A 413 15.19 0.39 11.25
C GLU A 413 13.91 -0.45 11.14
N LEU A 414 12.75 0.21 11.08
CA LEU A 414 11.47 -0.44 10.88
C LEU A 414 11.39 -1.14 9.52
N TRP A 415 11.66 -0.44 8.42
CA TRP A 415 11.35 -0.95 7.07
C TRP A 415 12.48 -1.74 6.41
N LYS A 416 13.74 -1.55 6.84
CA LYS A 416 14.91 -2.22 6.26
C LYS A 416 14.78 -3.75 6.18
N PRO A 417 14.31 -4.48 7.22
CA PRO A 417 14.12 -5.92 7.12
C PRO A 417 13.17 -6.33 5.99
N TYR A 418 12.10 -5.55 5.78
CA TYR A 418 11.14 -5.80 4.71
C TYR A 418 11.72 -5.48 3.33
N TRP A 419 12.44 -4.37 3.16
CA TRP A 419 13.10 -4.03 1.89
C TRP A 419 14.11 -5.10 1.46
N ILE A 420 14.90 -5.60 2.41
CA ILE A 420 15.87 -6.68 2.15
C ILE A 420 15.16 -7.97 1.76
N ALA A 421 14.15 -8.39 2.54
CA ALA A 421 13.45 -9.65 2.28
C ALA A 421 12.64 -9.63 0.98
N SER A 422 12.02 -8.50 0.65
CA SER A 422 11.24 -8.34 -0.59
C SER A 422 12.11 -8.09 -1.82
N GLY A 423 13.38 -7.68 -1.63
CA GLY A 423 14.28 -7.27 -2.72
C GLY A 423 13.79 -6.03 -3.46
N ARG A 424 12.96 -5.20 -2.83
CA ARG A 424 12.25 -4.07 -3.47
C ARG A 424 12.20 -2.86 -2.54
N LEU A 425 12.12 -1.69 -3.16
CA LEU A 425 11.81 -0.40 -2.50
C LEU A 425 10.49 0.12 -3.06
N PRO A 426 9.33 -0.27 -2.50
CA PRO A 426 8.04 0.24 -2.95
C PRO A 426 7.98 1.75 -2.83
N ILE A 427 7.38 2.43 -3.81
CA ILE A 427 7.20 3.89 -3.78
C ILE A 427 6.36 4.33 -2.56
N GLU A 428 5.50 3.46 -2.05
CA GLU A 428 4.70 3.70 -0.86
C GLU A 428 5.49 3.55 0.46
N LEU A 429 6.71 2.99 0.41
CA LEU A 429 7.64 2.84 1.54
C LEU A 429 9.03 3.39 1.15
N PRO A 430 9.15 4.72 0.93
CA PRO A 430 10.41 5.34 0.52
C PRO A 430 11.48 5.29 1.61
N LEU A 431 12.75 5.52 1.25
CA LEU A 431 13.86 5.60 2.20
C LEU A 431 13.78 6.84 3.11
N ALA A 432 13.33 7.97 2.57
CA ALA A 432 13.09 9.18 3.33
C ALA A 432 11.68 9.11 3.93
N PRO A 433 11.52 9.24 5.26
CA PRO A 433 10.20 9.17 5.86
C PRO A 433 9.35 10.38 5.46
N SER A 434 8.05 10.17 5.33
CA SER A 434 7.10 11.26 5.14
C SER A 434 5.75 10.91 5.76
N GLN A 435 5.03 11.93 6.22
CA GLN A 435 3.67 11.77 6.72
C GLN A 435 2.76 11.15 5.66
N GLN A 436 2.94 11.53 4.39
CA GLN A 436 2.19 10.94 3.28
C GLN A 436 2.44 9.43 3.13
N ALA A 437 3.69 8.96 3.26
CA ALA A 437 4.00 7.53 3.20
C ALA A 437 3.37 6.77 4.37
N LEU A 438 3.46 7.32 5.58
CA LEU A 438 2.82 6.74 6.77
C LEU A 438 1.29 6.69 6.62
N TYR A 439 0.66 7.76 6.14
CA TYR A 439 -0.78 7.80 5.87
C TYR A 439 -1.20 6.88 4.72
N ALA A 440 -0.35 6.66 3.72
CA ALA A 440 -0.64 5.72 2.64
C ALA A 440 -0.77 4.28 3.15
N LEU A 441 -0.23 3.95 4.33
CA LEU A 441 -0.44 2.64 4.98
C LEU A 441 -1.84 2.49 5.57
N ARG A 442 -2.51 3.61 5.91
CA ARG A 442 -3.90 3.59 6.33
C ARG A 442 -4.75 3.24 5.11
N ALA A 443 -5.66 2.29 5.28
CA ALA A 443 -6.71 2.13 4.28
C ALA A 443 -7.47 3.46 4.15
N PRO A 444 -7.77 3.94 2.93
CA PRO A 444 -8.56 5.13 2.73
C PRO A 444 -9.82 4.98 3.57
N ARG A 445 -10.03 5.90 4.51
CA ARG A 445 -11.29 5.96 5.25
C ARG A 445 -12.36 6.08 4.19
N ARG A 446 -13.18 5.03 4.01
CA ARG A 446 -14.38 5.14 3.20
C ARG A 446 -15.12 6.34 3.76
N ARG A 447 -15.13 7.46 3.02
CA ARG A 447 -15.94 8.61 3.39
C ARG A 447 -17.32 8.01 3.57
N ARG A 448 -17.83 7.99 4.81
CA ARG A 448 -19.20 7.55 5.06
C ARG A 448 -20.02 8.43 4.13
N ALA A 449 -20.71 7.81 3.16
CA ALA A 449 -21.60 8.55 2.27
C ALA A 449 -22.47 9.42 3.19
N PRO A 450 -22.57 10.73 2.94
CA PRO A 450 -23.38 11.60 3.80
C PRO A 450 -24.74 10.93 3.95
N ARG A 451 -25.14 10.63 5.19
CA ARG A 451 -26.47 10.09 5.46
C ARG A 451 -27.42 11.10 4.81
N ARG A 452 -28.11 10.69 3.74
CA ARG A 452 -29.22 11.47 3.20
C ARG A 452 -30.14 11.69 4.39
N ARG A 453 -30.26 12.95 4.85
CA ARG A 453 -31.27 13.31 5.84
C ARG A 453 -32.60 12.95 5.18
N ALA A 454 -33.30 12.01 5.80
CA ALA A 454 -34.65 11.63 5.41
C ALA A 454 -35.61 12.75 5.78
#